data_AF-A0A496X574-F1
#
_entry.id   AF-A0A496X574-F1
#
_cell.length_a   1.000
_cell.length_b   1.000
_cell.length_c   1.000
_cell.angle_alpha   90.00
_cell.angle_beta   90.00
_cell.angle_gamma   90.00
#
_symmetry.space_group_name_H-M   'P 1'
#
loop_
_entity.id
_entity.type
_entity.pdbx_description
1 polymer ?
#
loop_
_entity_poly.entity_id
_entity_poly.type
_entity_poly.pdbx_seq_one_letter_code
_entity_poly.pdbx_strand_id
1 'polypeptide(L)'
;MSFESLGLRAELLRAVSENGYSVPTPIQQQAIPLILDGQDLMGGAQTGTGKTAGFTLPLLQRLMASNKQGNGRRAIRALVLTPTRELAAQVGESVETYGKYLPLRSTVIFGGVNINLQKQKLRNGIDILVATPGRLLDHVGQKTIDLSQVDILVLDEADRMLDMGFIHDIRKVLALLPKQKQTLLFSATFSEDIKRLASGLLKSPALIEVARRNTAAESVTQLVHPVDKGRKRELLSLLIGSNNWQQVLVFTRTKHGANRLSE
;
A
#
# COMPACT_ATOMS: atom_id res chain seq x y z
N MET A 1 -9.39 5.92 22.41
CA MET A 1 -9.74 4.58 21.91
C MET A 1 -8.44 3.79 21.75
N SER A 2 -8.30 2.62 22.36
CA SER A 2 -7.09 1.77 22.24
C SER A 2 -7.28 0.71 21.14
N PHE A 3 -6.21 0.05 20.69
CA PHE A 3 -6.32 -1.05 19.72
C PHE A 3 -7.20 -2.20 20.23
N GLU A 4 -7.19 -2.47 21.53
CA GLU A 4 -8.01 -3.53 22.16
C GLU A 4 -9.51 -3.30 21.95
N SER A 5 -9.93 -2.04 21.91
CA SER A 5 -11.34 -1.68 21.67
C SER A 5 -11.80 -1.84 20.22
N LEU A 6 -10.90 -2.20 19.29
CA LEU A 6 -11.21 -2.39 17.86
C LEU A 6 -11.61 -3.83 17.52
N GLY A 7 -11.77 -4.71 18.52
CA GLY A 7 -12.22 -6.08 18.32
C GLY A 7 -11.18 -6.99 17.66
N LEU A 8 -9.89 -6.67 17.77
CA LEU A 8 -8.80 -7.47 17.22
C LEU A 8 -8.44 -8.66 18.12
N ARG A 9 -8.01 -9.77 17.50
CA ARG A 9 -7.48 -10.96 18.16
C ARG A 9 -6.25 -10.65 19.01
N ALA A 10 -6.07 -11.42 20.09
CA ALA A 10 -4.95 -11.25 21.02
C ALA A 10 -3.58 -11.37 20.33
N GLU A 11 -3.44 -12.26 19.35
CA GLU A 11 -2.22 -12.44 18.55
C GLU A 11 -1.85 -11.19 17.74
N LEU A 12 -2.85 -10.51 17.19
CA LEU A 12 -2.66 -9.25 16.46
C LEU A 12 -2.33 -8.10 17.41
N LEU A 13 -3.05 -8.00 18.53
CA LEU A 13 -2.78 -6.98 19.56
C LEU A 13 -1.38 -7.11 20.14
N ARG A 14 -0.91 -8.34 20.36
CA ARG A 14 0.47 -8.63 20.77
C ARG A 14 1.47 -8.10 19.74
N ALA A 15 1.29 -8.43 18.46
CA ALA A 15 2.18 -7.93 17.41
C ALA A 15 2.19 -6.40 17.33
N VAL A 16 1.03 -5.75 17.45
CA VAL A 16 0.90 -4.28 17.48
C VAL A 16 1.67 -3.68 18.66
N SER A 17 1.54 -4.26 19.86
CA SER A 17 2.24 -3.79 21.07
C SER A 17 3.77 -3.93 20.98
N GLU A 18 4.26 -5.02 20.39
CA GLU A 18 5.71 -5.26 20.19
C GLU A 18 6.34 -4.25 19.23
N ASN A 19 5.54 -3.66 18.34
CA ASN A 19 5.97 -2.59 17.43
C ASN A 19 5.83 -1.18 18.03
N GLY A 20 5.48 -1.08 19.31
CA GLY A 20 5.38 0.19 20.04
C GLY A 20 4.13 1.00 19.72
N TYR A 21 3.12 0.41 19.07
CA TYR A 21 1.87 1.10 18.79
C TYR A 21 0.90 0.98 19.96
N SER A 22 0.59 2.11 20.59
CA SER A 22 -0.35 2.18 21.72
C SER A 22 -1.72 2.73 21.31
N VAL A 23 -1.76 3.71 20.41
CA VAL A 23 -2.98 4.40 20.01
C VAL A 23 -3.21 4.26 18.50
N PRO A 24 -4.37 3.75 18.07
CA PRO A 24 -4.71 3.67 16.65
C PRO A 24 -4.86 5.07 16.05
N THR A 25 -4.34 5.26 14.83
CA THR A 25 -4.50 6.52 14.08
C THR A 25 -5.96 6.73 13.65
N PRO A 26 -6.39 7.96 13.29
CA PRO A 26 -7.77 8.22 12.89
C PRO A 26 -8.27 7.32 11.74
N ILE A 27 -7.41 7.03 10.76
CA ILE A 27 -7.77 6.12 9.66
C ILE A 27 -7.96 4.69 10.17
N GLN A 28 -7.14 4.24 11.12
CA GLN A 28 -7.25 2.91 11.72
C GLN A 28 -8.52 2.78 12.57
N GLN A 29 -8.84 3.79 13.39
CA GLN A 29 -10.04 3.80 14.24
C GLN A 29 -11.33 3.66 13.42
N GLN A 30 -11.39 4.33 12.26
CA GLN A 30 -12.57 4.28 11.40
C GLN A 30 -12.56 3.06 10.47
N ALA A 31 -11.43 2.72 9.87
CA ALA A 31 -11.36 1.67 8.85
C ALA A 31 -11.44 0.26 9.44
N ILE A 32 -10.78 0.00 10.58
CA ILE A 32 -10.65 -1.35 11.12
C ILE A 32 -12.03 -1.98 11.39
N PRO A 33 -12.97 -1.34 12.12
CA PRO A 33 -14.29 -1.92 12.36
C PRO A 33 -15.08 -2.21 11.07
N LEU A 34 -15.09 -1.27 10.11
CA LEU A 34 -15.81 -1.42 8.85
C LEU A 34 -15.26 -2.56 8.00
N ILE A 35 -13.93 -2.72 7.98
CA ILE A 35 -13.28 -3.80 7.26
C ILE A 35 -13.62 -5.15 7.93
N LEU A 36 -13.61 -5.23 9.27
CA LEU A 36 -13.99 -6.45 10.01
C LEU A 36 -15.43 -6.88 9.72
N ASP A 37 -16.36 -5.94 9.60
CA ASP A 37 -17.76 -6.18 9.21
C ASP A 37 -17.92 -6.63 7.75
N GLY A 38 -16.83 -6.61 6.99
CA GLY A 38 -16.79 -7.08 5.61
C GLY A 38 -17.32 -6.07 4.59
N GLN A 39 -17.47 -4.80 4.97
CA GLN A 39 -17.88 -3.74 4.07
C GLN A 39 -16.77 -3.36 3.10
N ASP A 40 -17.14 -2.98 1.88
CA ASP A 40 -16.20 -2.33 0.96
C ASP A 40 -15.82 -0.95 1.49
N LEU A 41 -14.60 -0.52 1.21
CA LEU A 41 -14.08 0.73 1.75
C LEU A 41 -13.42 1.57 0.66
N MET A 42 -13.69 2.87 0.68
CA MET A 42 -12.86 3.87 0.03
C MET A 42 -12.23 4.78 1.10
N GLY A 43 -10.93 4.61 1.33
CA GLY A 43 -10.16 5.32 2.34
C GLY A 43 -9.28 6.41 1.74
N GLY A 44 -9.60 7.67 2.04
CA GLY A 44 -8.81 8.85 1.74
C GLY A 44 -7.81 9.14 2.85
N ALA A 45 -6.53 8.85 2.60
CA ALA A 45 -5.47 9.20 3.54
C ALA A 45 -4.10 9.29 2.85
N GLN A 46 -3.25 10.20 3.33
CA GLN A 46 -1.88 10.35 2.84
C GLN A 46 -0.94 9.25 3.37
N THR A 47 0.19 9.06 2.71
CA THR A 47 1.26 8.17 3.20
C THR A 47 1.71 8.60 4.60
N GLY A 48 2.06 7.63 5.46
CA GLY A 48 2.46 7.91 6.84
C GLY A 48 1.32 8.12 7.83
N THR A 49 0.04 8.05 7.41
CA THR A 49 -1.13 8.15 8.31
C THR A 49 -1.51 6.81 8.97
N GLY A 50 -0.77 5.73 8.69
CA GLY A 50 -1.04 4.40 9.23
C GLY A 50 -2.05 3.57 8.44
N LYS A 51 -2.32 3.91 7.16
CA LYS A 51 -3.20 3.16 6.24
C LYS A 51 -2.88 1.66 6.20
N THR A 52 -1.59 1.32 6.11
CA THR A 52 -1.16 -0.07 5.98
C THR A 52 -1.63 -0.93 7.15
N ALA A 53 -1.38 -0.52 8.39
CA ALA A 53 -1.95 -1.22 9.55
C ALA A 53 -3.48 -1.19 9.55
N GLY A 54 -4.09 -0.09 9.09
CA GLY A 54 -5.53 0.08 8.99
C GLY A 54 -6.24 -0.96 8.11
N PHE A 55 -5.61 -1.44 7.05
CA PHE A 55 -6.16 -2.56 6.25
C PHE A 55 -5.52 -3.91 6.57
N THR A 56 -4.24 -3.98 6.95
CA THR A 56 -3.55 -5.25 7.18
C THR A 56 -4.07 -5.96 8.43
N LEU A 57 -4.29 -5.26 9.54
CA LEU A 57 -4.81 -5.85 10.78
C LEU A 57 -6.17 -6.53 10.58
N PRO A 58 -7.20 -5.84 10.07
CA PRO A 58 -8.51 -6.47 9.86
C PRO A 58 -8.47 -7.51 8.73
N LEU A 59 -7.64 -7.35 7.70
CA LEU A 59 -7.44 -8.38 6.67
C LEU A 59 -6.93 -9.69 7.28
N LEU A 60 -5.89 -9.63 8.10
CA LEU A 60 -5.34 -10.80 8.78
C LEU A 60 -6.39 -11.47 9.67
N GLN A 61 -7.14 -10.68 10.44
CA GLN A 61 -8.23 -11.18 11.28
C GLN A 61 -9.31 -11.91 10.48
N ARG A 62 -9.76 -11.33 9.36
CA ARG A 62 -10.79 -11.95 8.51
C ARG A 62 -10.31 -13.26 7.89
N LEU A 63 -9.05 -13.33 7.48
CA LEU A 63 -8.46 -14.57 6.98
C LEU A 63 -8.40 -15.67 8.06
N MET A 64 -8.22 -15.29 9.32
CA MET A 64 -8.26 -16.23 10.45
C MET A 64 -9.67 -16.66 10.84
N ALA A 65 -10.69 -15.84 10.58
CA ALA A 65 -12.09 -16.18 10.80
C ALA A 65 -12.68 -17.06 9.68
N SER A 66 -12.04 -17.07 8.50
CA SER A 66 -12.50 -17.85 7.34
C SER A 66 -12.08 -19.32 7.46
N ASN A 67 -13.06 -20.21 7.58
CA ASN A 67 -12.88 -21.67 7.56
C ASN A 67 -12.56 -22.24 6.16
N LYS A 68 -12.30 -21.40 5.16
CA LYS A 68 -12.03 -21.84 3.77
C LYS A 68 -10.70 -22.58 3.58
N GLN A 69 -9.91 -22.76 4.63
CA GLN A 69 -8.70 -23.56 4.57
C GLN A 69 -9.09 -25.05 4.60
N GLY A 70 -9.64 -25.54 3.49
CA GLY A 70 -9.92 -26.97 3.30
C GLY A 70 -8.63 -27.79 3.23
N ASN A 71 -8.75 -29.13 3.22
CA ASN A 71 -7.65 -30.10 3.19
C ASN A 71 -6.75 -30.06 1.93
N GLY A 72 -6.86 -29.02 1.10
CA GLY A 72 -6.14 -28.87 -0.16
C GLY A 72 -4.92 -27.95 -0.05
N ARG A 73 -4.33 -27.68 -1.21
CA ARG A 73 -3.24 -26.71 -1.36
C ARG A 73 -3.70 -25.32 -0.94
N ARG A 74 -2.91 -24.65 -0.09
CA ARG A 74 -3.16 -23.27 0.38
C ARG A 74 -3.33 -22.32 -0.81
N ALA A 75 -4.50 -21.68 -0.88
CA ALA A 75 -4.89 -20.77 -1.96
C ALA A 75 -4.75 -19.29 -1.53
N ILE A 76 -4.53 -18.42 -2.52
CA ILE A 76 -4.45 -16.97 -2.30
C ILE A 76 -5.86 -16.47 -1.99
N ARG A 77 -6.06 -16.01 -0.75
CA ARG A 77 -7.33 -15.49 -0.23
C ARG A 77 -7.34 -13.97 -0.13
N ALA A 78 -6.17 -13.32 -0.05
CA ALA A 78 -6.05 -11.88 -0.09
C ALA A 78 -5.02 -11.43 -1.13
N LEU A 79 -5.39 -10.40 -1.90
CA LEU A 79 -4.53 -9.75 -2.87
C LEU A 79 -4.40 -8.27 -2.54
N VAL A 80 -3.17 -7.78 -2.38
CA VAL A 80 -2.86 -6.36 -2.20
C VAL A 80 -2.08 -5.87 -3.42
N LEU A 81 -2.66 -4.93 -4.16
CA LEU A 81 -2.03 -4.26 -5.29
C LEU A 81 -1.40 -2.94 -4.84
N THR A 82 -0.16 -2.73 -5.24
CA THR A 82 0.62 -1.52 -4.95
C THR A 82 1.30 -1.00 -6.23
N PRO A 83 1.51 0.32 -6.39
CA PRO A 83 2.11 0.91 -7.59
C PRO A 83 3.59 0.60 -7.77
N THR A 84 4.35 0.40 -6.70
CA THR A 84 5.82 0.36 -6.74
C THR A 84 6.39 -0.84 -6.01
N ARG A 85 7.64 -1.19 -6.32
CA ARG A 85 8.35 -2.30 -5.68
C ARG A 85 8.59 -2.03 -4.20
N GLU A 86 8.92 -0.78 -3.89
CA GLU A 86 9.23 -0.28 -2.56
C GLU A 86 7.98 -0.37 -1.67
N LEU A 87 6.84 0.11 -2.16
CA LEU A 87 5.59 0.01 -1.43
C LEU A 87 5.12 -1.44 -1.28
N ALA A 88 5.28 -2.28 -2.32
CA ALA A 88 5.00 -3.71 -2.21
C ALA A 88 5.82 -4.39 -1.10
N ALA A 89 7.11 -4.04 -0.99
CA ALA A 89 7.98 -4.56 0.05
C ALA A 89 7.56 -4.08 1.45
N GLN A 90 7.25 -2.78 1.60
CA GLN A 90 6.78 -2.20 2.87
C GLN A 90 5.46 -2.82 3.36
N VAL A 91 4.52 -3.03 2.44
CA VAL A 91 3.25 -3.71 2.76
C VAL A 91 3.51 -5.18 3.11
N GLY A 92 4.40 -5.86 2.39
CA GLY A 92 4.81 -7.23 2.73
C GLY A 92 5.40 -7.36 4.13
N GLU A 93 6.32 -6.47 4.48
CA GLU A 93 6.93 -6.39 5.82
C GLU A 93 5.86 -6.12 6.89
N SER A 94 4.90 -5.24 6.62
CA SER A 94 3.77 -4.99 7.52
C SER A 94 2.92 -6.25 7.73
N VAL A 95 2.62 -7.00 6.66
CA VAL A 95 1.89 -8.28 6.74
C VAL A 95 2.64 -9.29 7.58
N GLU A 96 3.95 -9.43 7.40
CA GLU A 96 4.80 -10.33 8.20
C GLU A 96 4.85 -9.89 9.67
N THR A 97 5.02 -8.59 9.91
CA THR A 97 5.12 -7.98 11.24
C THR A 97 3.85 -8.20 12.06
N TYR A 98 2.68 -7.84 11.51
CA TYR A 98 1.41 -8.00 12.21
C TYR A 98 0.93 -9.46 12.21
N GLY A 99 1.31 -10.24 11.20
CA GLY A 99 0.96 -11.65 11.06
C GLY A 99 1.88 -12.61 11.82
N LYS A 100 2.91 -12.11 12.53
CA LYS A 100 3.96 -12.90 13.20
C LYS A 100 3.44 -14.08 14.04
N TYR A 101 2.29 -13.90 14.69
CA TYR A 101 1.67 -14.90 15.58
C TYR A 101 0.52 -15.67 14.92
N LEU A 102 0.34 -15.55 13.61
CA LEU A 102 -0.73 -16.20 12.86
C LEU A 102 -0.17 -17.27 11.90
N PRO A 103 -0.87 -18.40 11.67
CA PRO A 103 -0.46 -19.43 10.73
C PRO A 103 -0.75 -19.06 9.26
N LEU A 104 -0.54 -17.79 8.89
CA LEU A 104 -0.75 -17.26 7.54
C LEU A 104 0.59 -17.15 6.80
N ARG A 105 0.57 -17.41 5.50
CA ARG A 105 1.75 -17.29 4.63
C ARG A 105 1.53 -16.16 3.64
N SER A 106 2.49 -15.25 3.55
CA SER A 106 2.49 -14.17 2.57
C SER A 106 3.67 -14.29 1.60
N THR A 107 3.55 -13.64 0.44
CA THR A 107 4.73 -13.32 -0.39
C THR A 107 4.51 -12.00 -1.09
N VAL A 108 5.62 -11.38 -1.49
CA VAL A 108 5.65 -10.18 -2.33
C VAL A 108 6.16 -10.53 -3.74
N ILE A 109 5.50 -10.03 -4.78
CA ILE A 109 5.97 -10.14 -6.18
C ILE A 109 5.99 -8.77 -6.87
N PHE A 110 7.08 -8.47 -7.58
CA PHE A 110 7.20 -7.25 -8.37
C PHE A 110 8.21 -7.37 -9.50
N GLY A 111 8.20 -6.41 -10.42
CA GLY A 111 9.07 -6.35 -11.60
C GLY A 111 10.56 -6.12 -11.29
N GLY A 112 11.43 -6.30 -12.28
CA GLY A 112 12.86 -6.00 -12.15
C GLY A 112 13.69 -7.02 -11.35
N VAL A 113 13.10 -8.15 -10.98
CA VAL A 113 13.81 -9.30 -10.37
C VAL A 113 13.44 -10.62 -11.05
N ASN A 114 14.26 -11.64 -10.86
CA ASN A 114 14.08 -12.97 -11.46
C ASN A 114 12.72 -13.58 -11.06
N ILE A 115 11.87 -13.84 -12.06
CA ILE A 115 10.52 -14.38 -11.86
C ILE A 115 10.53 -15.80 -11.29
N ASN A 116 11.57 -16.60 -11.55
CA ASN A 116 11.63 -18.00 -11.10
C ASN A 116 11.72 -18.12 -9.58
N LEU A 117 12.39 -17.18 -8.90
CA LEU A 117 12.40 -17.12 -7.43
C LEU A 117 11.00 -16.86 -6.87
N GLN A 118 10.23 -15.99 -7.53
CA GLN A 118 8.84 -15.72 -7.16
C GLN A 118 7.95 -16.95 -7.42
N LYS A 119 8.16 -17.68 -8.53
CA LYS A 119 7.46 -18.95 -8.81
C LYS A 119 7.71 -20.00 -7.72
N GLN A 120 8.95 -20.12 -7.25
CA GLN A 120 9.28 -21.06 -6.16
C GLN A 120 8.53 -20.72 -4.88
N LYS A 121 8.48 -19.43 -4.49
CA LYS A 121 7.70 -18.99 -3.32
C LYS A 121 6.21 -19.29 -3.49
N LEU A 122 5.64 -18.97 -4.65
CA LEU A 122 4.23 -19.26 -4.96
C LEU A 122 3.91 -20.77 -4.93
N ARG A 123 4.85 -21.61 -5.38
CA ARG A 123 4.72 -23.08 -5.34
C ARG A 123 4.58 -23.65 -3.93
N ASN A 124 5.01 -22.95 -2.88
CA ASN A 124 4.86 -23.43 -1.50
C ASN A 124 3.46 -23.19 -0.91
N GLY A 125 2.58 -22.50 -1.64
CA GLY A 125 1.22 -22.16 -1.20
C GLY A 125 1.24 -21.01 -0.19
N ILE A 126 0.43 -19.99 -0.46
CA ILE A 126 0.36 -18.74 0.31
C ILE A 126 -1.11 -18.33 0.47
N ASP A 127 -1.42 -17.57 1.52
CA ASP A 127 -2.73 -16.97 1.75
C ASP A 127 -2.82 -15.54 1.22
N ILE A 128 -1.72 -14.79 1.32
CA ILE A 128 -1.68 -13.35 1.07
C ILE A 128 -0.64 -13.07 -0.02
N LEU A 129 -1.04 -12.37 -1.06
CA LEU A 129 -0.14 -11.89 -2.09
C LEU A 129 -0.11 -10.37 -2.11
N VAL A 130 1.09 -9.79 -1.98
CA VAL A 130 1.33 -8.37 -2.27
C VAL A 130 2.00 -8.27 -3.64
N ALA A 131 1.46 -7.48 -4.55
CA ALA A 131 1.94 -7.45 -5.93
C ALA A 131 1.91 -6.05 -6.57
N THR A 132 2.81 -5.83 -7.52
CA THR A 132 2.64 -4.77 -8.52
C THR A 132 1.83 -5.31 -9.72
N PRO A 133 0.91 -4.54 -10.33
CA PRO A 133 -0.02 -5.04 -11.36
C PRO A 133 0.65 -5.77 -12.54
N GLY A 134 1.68 -5.18 -13.15
CA GLY A 134 2.36 -5.77 -14.30
C GLY A 134 2.97 -7.14 -13.98
N ARG A 135 3.70 -7.27 -12.86
CA ARG A 135 4.29 -8.56 -12.45
C ARG A 135 3.23 -9.60 -12.12
N LEU A 136 2.10 -9.21 -11.54
CA LEU A 136 1.00 -10.13 -11.30
C LEU A 136 0.49 -10.72 -12.62
N LEU A 137 0.31 -9.88 -13.64
CA LEU A 137 -0.12 -10.32 -14.96
C LEU A 137 0.91 -11.20 -15.67
N ASP A 138 2.22 -10.99 -15.47
CA ASP A 138 3.25 -11.92 -15.94
C ASP A 138 3.05 -13.31 -15.36
N HIS A 139 2.79 -13.40 -14.05
CA HIS A 139 2.56 -14.67 -13.35
C HIS A 139 1.28 -15.36 -13.81
N VAL A 140 0.22 -14.59 -14.07
CA VAL A 140 -1.04 -15.07 -14.67
C VAL A 140 -0.79 -15.63 -16.06
N GLY A 141 -0.11 -14.87 -16.94
CA GLY A 141 0.18 -15.29 -18.32
C GLY A 141 1.00 -16.57 -18.37
N GLN A 142 1.89 -16.77 -17.40
CA GLN A 142 2.68 -17.99 -17.25
C GLN A 142 1.97 -19.11 -16.45
N LYS A 143 0.71 -18.92 -16.06
CA LYS A 143 -0.11 -19.89 -15.31
C LYS A 143 0.54 -20.36 -14.01
N THR A 144 1.22 -19.44 -13.32
CA THR A 144 1.92 -19.74 -12.06
C THR A 144 1.18 -19.29 -10.82
N ILE A 145 0.00 -18.71 -11.01
CA ILE A 145 -0.83 -18.19 -9.95
C ILE A 145 -2.30 -18.46 -10.25
N ASP A 146 -3.08 -18.71 -9.21
CA ASP A 146 -4.53 -18.84 -9.25
C ASP A 146 -5.14 -17.83 -8.27
N LEU A 147 -6.03 -16.99 -8.77
CA LEU A 147 -6.70 -15.94 -8.03
C LEU A 147 -8.18 -16.23 -7.77
N SER A 148 -8.66 -17.43 -8.13
CA SER A 148 -10.08 -17.83 -8.04
C SER A 148 -10.63 -17.90 -6.61
N GLN A 149 -9.75 -17.88 -5.59
CA GLN A 149 -10.11 -17.97 -4.18
C GLN A 149 -9.90 -16.65 -3.42
N VAL A 150 -9.64 -15.55 -4.12
CA VAL A 150 -9.43 -14.23 -3.50
C VAL A 150 -10.76 -13.70 -2.95
N ASP A 151 -10.80 -13.55 -1.63
CA ASP A 151 -11.94 -13.02 -0.86
C ASP A 151 -11.79 -11.54 -0.54
N ILE A 152 -10.55 -11.03 -0.49
CA ILE A 152 -10.23 -9.66 -0.14
C ILE A 152 -9.25 -9.07 -1.17
N LEU A 153 -9.63 -7.97 -1.80
CA LEU A 153 -8.79 -7.18 -2.68
C LEU A 153 -8.48 -5.84 -2.02
N VAL A 154 -7.21 -5.45 -2.00
CA VAL A 154 -6.76 -4.11 -1.58
C VAL A 154 -6.06 -3.42 -2.75
N LEU A 155 -6.42 -2.18 -3.03
CA LEU A 155 -5.68 -1.28 -3.91
C LEU A 155 -5.10 -0.16 -3.03
N ASP A 156 -3.78 -0.16 -2.83
CA ASP A 156 -3.08 0.88 -2.06
C ASP A 156 -2.37 1.86 -3.00
N GLU A 157 -2.44 3.15 -2.66
CA GLU A 157 -2.04 4.28 -3.54
C GLU A 157 -2.65 4.17 -4.96
N ALA A 158 -3.98 4.03 -5.02
CA ALA A 158 -4.72 3.85 -6.27
C ALA A 158 -4.54 5.02 -7.25
N ASP A 159 -4.48 6.26 -6.77
CA ASP A 159 -4.17 7.45 -7.57
C ASP A 159 -2.81 7.34 -8.25
N ARG A 160 -1.79 6.93 -7.51
CA ARG A 160 -0.46 6.71 -8.07
C ARG A 160 -0.43 5.58 -9.10
N MET A 161 -1.20 4.52 -8.90
CA MET A 161 -1.34 3.47 -9.93
C MET A 161 -1.94 4.02 -11.23
N LEU A 162 -2.89 4.94 -11.14
CA LEU A 162 -3.50 5.61 -12.28
C LEU A 162 -2.50 6.52 -12.99
N ASP A 163 -1.75 7.32 -12.24
CA ASP A 163 -0.70 8.20 -12.78
C ASP A 163 0.40 7.41 -13.53
N MET A 164 0.68 6.20 -13.06
CA MET A 164 1.63 5.28 -13.70
C MET A 164 1.05 4.50 -14.89
N GLY A 165 -0.23 4.72 -15.23
CA GLY A 165 -0.89 4.08 -16.36
C GLY A 165 -1.37 2.64 -16.10
N PHE A 166 -1.36 2.16 -14.86
CA PHE A 166 -1.75 0.78 -14.53
C PHE A 166 -3.25 0.50 -14.61
N ILE A 167 -4.08 1.47 -15.00
CA ILE A 167 -5.54 1.29 -15.09
C ILE A 167 -5.95 0.09 -15.96
N HIS A 168 -5.23 -0.14 -17.08
CA HIS A 168 -5.51 -1.27 -17.96
C HIS A 168 -5.12 -2.60 -17.31
N ASP A 169 -4.00 -2.64 -16.59
CA ASP A 169 -3.52 -3.83 -15.90
C ASP A 169 -4.41 -4.19 -14.72
N ILE A 170 -4.84 -3.19 -13.95
CA ILE A 170 -5.83 -3.36 -12.88
C ILE A 170 -7.12 -3.95 -13.44
N ARG A 171 -7.66 -3.43 -14.54
CA ARG A 171 -8.86 -3.99 -15.18
C ARG A 171 -8.70 -5.46 -15.58
N LYS A 172 -7.53 -5.84 -16.13
CA LYS A 172 -7.23 -7.25 -16.44
C LYS A 172 -7.19 -8.11 -15.20
N VAL A 173 -6.54 -7.65 -14.12
CA VAL A 173 -6.50 -8.38 -12.84
C VAL A 173 -7.91 -8.59 -12.30
N LEU A 174 -8.75 -7.56 -12.31
CA LEU A 174 -10.12 -7.62 -11.80
C LEU A 174 -10.99 -8.64 -12.54
N ALA A 175 -10.79 -8.80 -13.84
CA ALA A 175 -11.51 -9.78 -14.65
C ALA A 175 -11.19 -11.24 -14.26
N LEU A 176 -10.06 -11.47 -13.58
CA LEU A 176 -9.62 -12.78 -13.10
C LEU A 176 -10.07 -13.07 -11.67
N LEU A 177 -10.54 -12.06 -10.94
CA LEU A 177 -10.94 -12.20 -9.54
C LEU A 177 -12.41 -12.64 -9.41
N PRO A 178 -12.78 -13.30 -8.31
CA PRO A 178 -14.17 -13.59 -8.01
C PRO A 178 -15.05 -12.34 -8.01
N LYS A 179 -16.30 -12.48 -8.46
CA LYS A 179 -17.28 -11.39 -8.42
C LYS A 179 -17.61 -10.97 -6.98
N GLN A 180 -17.77 -11.96 -6.10
CA GLN A 180 -18.03 -11.74 -4.67
C GLN A 180 -16.70 -11.74 -3.91
N LYS A 181 -16.31 -10.57 -3.45
CA LYS A 181 -15.12 -10.31 -2.61
C LYS A 181 -15.31 -8.96 -1.92
N GLN A 182 -14.64 -8.76 -0.79
CA GLN A 182 -14.49 -7.43 -0.21
C GLN A 182 -13.40 -6.68 -0.98
N THR A 183 -13.65 -5.42 -1.31
CA THR A 183 -12.68 -4.55 -1.96
C THR A 183 -12.40 -3.31 -1.12
N LEU A 184 -11.12 -3.04 -0.87
CA LEU A 184 -10.63 -1.90 -0.13
C LEU A 184 -9.79 -1.04 -1.06
N LEU A 185 -10.17 0.22 -1.26
CA LEU A 185 -9.45 1.17 -2.11
C LEU A 185 -8.90 2.30 -1.24
N PHE A 186 -7.58 2.45 -1.22
CA PHE A 186 -6.89 3.53 -0.53
C PHE A 186 -6.22 4.47 -1.53
N SER A 187 -6.48 5.76 -1.36
CA SER A 187 -5.97 6.81 -2.24
C SER A 187 -5.63 8.07 -1.44
N ALA A 188 -4.65 8.85 -1.87
CA ALA A 188 -4.40 10.16 -1.27
C ALA A 188 -5.35 11.23 -1.84
N THR A 189 -5.87 11.00 -3.03
CA THR A 189 -6.78 11.90 -3.75
C THR A 189 -8.09 11.23 -4.17
N PHE A 190 -9.16 12.02 -4.28
CA PHE A 190 -10.46 11.61 -4.81
C PHE A 190 -10.73 12.26 -6.16
N SER A 191 -9.79 12.14 -7.10
CA SER A 191 -9.99 12.61 -8.48
C SER A 191 -11.19 11.92 -9.14
N GLU A 192 -11.74 12.52 -10.20
CA GLU A 192 -12.86 11.91 -10.94
C GLU A 192 -12.50 10.53 -11.51
N ASP A 193 -11.23 10.31 -11.91
CA ASP A 193 -10.78 8.99 -12.35
C ASP A 193 -10.74 7.96 -11.21
N ILE A 194 -10.38 8.39 -10.00
CA ILE A 194 -10.42 7.54 -8.80
C ILE A 194 -11.87 7.21 -8.43
N LYS A 195 -12.78 8.18 -8.48
CA LYS A 195 -14.22 7.93 -8.27
C LYS A 195 -14.79 6.97 -9.30
N ARG A 196 -14.40 7.12 -10.58
CA ARG A 196 -14.81 6.23 -11.67
C ARG A 196 -14.25 4.82 -11.51
N LEU A 197 -13.00 4.70 -11.08
CA LEU A 197 -12.41 3.41 -10.74
C LEU A 197 -13.19 2.76 -9.58
N ALA A 198 -13.41 3.51 -8.50
CA ALA A 198 -14.13 3.08 -7.32
C ALA A 198 -15.56 2.61 -7.64
N SER A 199 -16.31 3.34 -8.48
CA SER A 199 -17.68 2.97 -8.85
C SER A 199 -17.78 1.66 -9.61
N GLY A 200 -16.75 1.29 -10.38
CA GLY A 200 -16.69 0.01 -11.08
C GLY A 200 -16.18 -1.15 -10.21
N LEU A 201 -15.64 -0.85 -9.03
CA LEU A 201 -14.93 -1.79 -8.16
C LEU A 201 -15.69 -2.14 -6.89
N LEU A 202 -16.21 -1.11 -6.23
CA LEU A 202 -16.73 -1.18 -4.88
C LEU A 202 -18.25 -1.30 -4.91
N LYS A 203 -18.81 -2.07 -3.97
CA LYS A 203 -20.24 -2.22 -3.77
C LYS A 203 -20.69 -1.49 -2.51
N SER A 204 -21.36 -0.35 -2.68
CA SER A 204 -21.84 0.50 -1.57
C SER A 204 -20.76 0.75 -0.51
N PRO A 205 -19.58 1.29 -0.91
CA PRO A 205 -18.45 1.42 -0.01
C PRO A 205 -18.72 2.43 1.10
N ALA A 206 -18.22 2.12 2.29
CA ALA A 206 -18.03 3.16 3.30
C ALA A 206 -16.92 4.11 2.84
N LEU A 207 -17.19 5.42 2.94
CA LEU A 207 -16.23 6.47 2.62
C LEU A 207 -15.60 6.96 3.92
N ILE A 208 -14.30 6.82 4.04
CA ILE A 208 -13.53 7.45 5.12
C ILE A 208 -12.64 8.49 4.49
N GLU A 209 -12.85 9.75 4.87
CA GLU A 209 -11.92 10.81 4.57
C GLU A 209 -11.35 11.30 5.89
N VAL A 210 -10.13 10.86 6.21
CA VAL A 210 -9.43 11.43 7.35
C VAL A 210 -8.94 12.78 6.88
N ALA A 211 -9.39 13.83 7.59
CA ALA A 211 -9.00 15.20 7.34
C ALA A 211 -7.50 15.25 7.05
N ARG A 212 -7.16 15.88 5.92
CA ARG A 212 -5.77 16.09 5.55
C ARG A 212 -5.06 16.69 6.77
N ARG A 213 -3.88 16.17 7.11
CA ARG A 213 -2.86 17.03 7.75
C ARG A 213 -2.53 18.08 6.69
N ASN A 214 -3.33 19.13 6.62
CA ASN A 214 -3.35 20.07 5.51
C ASN A 214 -2.64 21.36 5.91
N THR A 215 -1.34 21.31 5.73
CA THR A 215 -0.42 22.40 5.47
C THR A 215 0.80 21.68 4.94
N ALA A 216 1.63 22.27 4.05
CA ALA A 216 3.01 21.80 3.98
C ALA A 216 3.46 21.61 5.43
N ALA A 217 3.89 20.38 5.80
CA ALA A 217 3.92 19.96 7.20
C ALA A 217 4.35 21.14 8.06
N GLU A 218 3.63 21.52 9.12
CA GLU A 218 3.92 22.78 9.85
C GLU A 218 5.40 22.90 10.28
N SER A 219 6.10 21.76 10.33
CA SER A 219 7.55 21.62 10.47
C SER A 219 8.41 21.98 9.24
N VAL A 220 7.82 22.37 8.11
CA VAL A 220 8.47 22.63 6.82
C VAL A 220 8.37 24.12 6.53
N THR A 221 9.44 24.82 6.86
CA THR A 221 9.63 26.21 6.46
C THR A 221 9.85 26.29 4.95
N GLN A 222 8.97 26.99 4.24
CA GLN A 222 9.09 27.21 2.81
C GLN A 222 9.69 28.58 2.54
N LEU A 223 10.76 28.62 1.75
CA LEU A 223 11.46 29.84 1.37
C LEU A 223 11.61 29.88 -0.15
N VAL A 224 11.41 31.05 -0.74
CA VAL A 224 11.63 31.30 -2.17
C VAL A 224 12.77 32.30 -2.30
N HIS A 225 13.85 31.90 -2.96
CA HIS A 225 14.97 32.78 -3.26
C HIS A 225 14.94 33.18 -4.74
N PRO A 226 14.67 34.45 -5.08
CA PRO A 226 14.84 34.96 -6.43
C PRO A 226 16.31 34.84 -6.84
N VAL A 227 16.59 34.16 -7.95
CA VAL A 227 17.97 33.94 -8.42
C VAL A 227 18.00 33.66 -9.92
N ASP A 228 19.01 34.21 -10.59
CA ASP A 228 19.26 33.93 -11.99
C ASP A 228 19.63 32.46 -12.22
N LYS A 229 19.21 31.92 -13.37
CA LYS A 229 19.41 30.50 -13.71
C LYS A 229 20.88 30.06 -13.58
N GLY A 230 21.83 30.92 -13.96
CA GLY A 230 23.26 30.62 -13.90
C GLY A 230 23.81 30.54 -12.47
N ARG A 231 23.19 31.23 -11.51
CA ARG A 231 23.69 31.37 -10.13
C ARG A 231 23.06 30.42 -9.13
N LYS A 232 22.12 29.58 -9.57
CA LYS A 232 21.43 28.59 -8.71
C LYS A 232 22.38 27.64 -8.00
N ARG A 233 23.50 27.27 -8.63
CA ARG A 233 24.50 26.34 -8.05
C ARG A 233 25.29 27.00 -6.92
N GLU A 234 25.77 28.21 -7.15
CA GLU A 234 26.46 29.02 -6.14
C GLU A 234 25.57 29.27 -4.93
N LEU A 235 24.31 29.68 -5.17
CA LEU A 235 23.34 29.92 -4.11
C LEU A 235 23.04 28.65 -3.32
N LEU A 236 22.86 27.50 -3.98
CA LEU A 236 22.64 26.22 -3.31
C LEU A 236 23.83 25.86 -2.39
N SER A 237 25.06 25.98 -2.90
CA SER A 237 26.27 25.72 -2.11
C SER A 237 26.36 26.65 -0.89
N LEU A 238 26.11 27.95 -1.10
CA LEU A 238 26.05 28.94 -0.03
C LEU A 238 25.01 28.58 1.03
N LEU A 239 23.79 28.20 0.63
CA LEU A 239 22.71 27.85 1.56
C LEU A 239 23.05 26.60 2.37
N ILE A 240 23.57 25.54 1.73
CA ILE A 240 23.95 24.31 2.43
C ILE A 240 25.07 24.59 3.43
N GLY A 241 26.11 25.32 3.01
CA GLY A 241 27.26 25.63 3.86
C GLY A 241 26.92 26.56 5.01
N SER A 242 26.24 27.68 4.73
CA SER A 242 25.91 28.70 5.75
C SER A 242 24.92 28.20 6.80
N ASN A 243 23.97 27.34 6.42
CA ASN A 243 23.01 26.75 7.35
C ASN A 243 23.45 25.38 7.90
N ASN A 244 24.64 24.90 7.50
CA ASN A 244 25.23 23.62 7.92
C ASN A 244 24.26 22.42 7.75
N TRP A 245 23.52 22.38 6.65
CA TRP A 245 22.54 21.30 6.41
C TRP A 245 23.25 19.97 6.13
N GLN A 246 22.89 18.92 6.88
CA GLN A 246 23.58 17.61 6.82
C GLN A 246 22.96 16.63 5.81
N GLN A 247 21.63 16.64 5.68
CA GLN A 247 20.89 15.75 4.78
C GLN A 247 20.02 16.59 3.84
N VAL A 248 20.52 16.86 2.65
CA VAL A 248 19.89 17.76 1.69
C VAL A 248 19.46 16.97 0.45
N LEU A 249 18.16 17.03 0.13
CA LEU A 249 17.61 16.46 -1.09
C LEU A 249 17.35 17.56 -2.11
N VAL A 250 18.03 17.50 -3.26
CA VAL A 250 17.94 18.53 -4.30
C VAL A 250 17.22 17.97 -5.52
N PHE A 251 16.04 18.52 -5.81
CA PHE A 251 15.28 18.19 -7.00
C PHE A 251 15.70 19.07 -8.18
N THR A 252 15.97 18.44 -9.32
CA THR A 252 16.21 19.15 -10.59
C THR A 252 15.23 18.64 -11.64
N ARG A 253 14.95 19.47 -12.65
CA ARG A 253 13.97 19.13 -13.69
C ARG A 253 14.42 18.00 -14.62
N THR A 254 15.72 17.85 -14.84
CA THR A 254 16.27 16.92 -15.84
C THR A 254 17.39 16.07 -15.27
N LYS A 255 17.50 14.82 -15.73
CA LYS A 255 18.60 13.91 -15.35
C LYS A 255 19.98 14.52 -15.64
N HIS A 256 20.16 15.12 -16.81
CA HIS A 256 21.42 15.79 -17.16
C HIS A 256 21.75 16.94 -16.19
N GLY A 257 20.74 17.68 -15.73
CA GLY A 257 20.91 18.73 -14.72
C GLY A 257 21.32 18.17 -13.37
N ALA A 258 20.74 17.05 -12.94
CA ALA A 258 21.12 16.35 -11.71
C ALA A 258 22.58 15.88 -11.75
N ASN A 259 22.99 15.18 -12.82
CA ASN A 259 24.36 14.68 -12.96
C ASN A 259 25.39 15.81 -12.93
N ARG A 260 25.14 16.88 -13.70
CA ARG A 260 26.04 18.04 -13.69
C ARG A 260 26.11 18.69 -12.32
N LEU A 261 25.05 18.65 -11.51
CA LEU A 261 24.97 19.30 -10.19
C LEU A 261 25.69 18.50 -9.10
N SER A 262 25.73 17.17 -9.20
CA SER A 262 26.41 16.29 -8.24
C SER A 262 27.92 16.26 -8.38
N GLU A 263 28.43 16.66 -9.55
CA GLU A 263 29.85 16.91 -9.84
C GLU A 263 30.25 18.33 -9.42
#